data_AF-A0A517RI03-F1
#
_entry.id   AF-A0A517RI03-F1
#
_cell.length_a   1.000
_cell.length_b   1.000
_cell.length_c   1.000
_cell.angle_alpha   90.00
_cell.angle_beta   90.00
_cell.angle_gamma   90.00
#
_symmetry.space_group_name_H-M   'P 1'
#
loop_
_entity.id
_entity.type
_entity.pdbx_description
1 polymer ?
#
loop_
_entity_poly.entity_id
_entity_poly.type
_entity_poly.pdbx_seq_one_letter_code
_entity_poly.pdbx_strand_id
1 'polypeptide(L)'
;MNEQLILHRLEKIEASLKLLVGQQQIQEWYDTKTVAEILERSAYSVREWCRLGRVRAEKRRCGRGTSKEWMISHSELERIKAEGLLPLNVRRL
;
A
#
# COMPACT_ATOMS: atom_id res chain seq x y z
N MET A 1 -36.79 21.20 -18.74
CA MET A 1 -35.71 20.91 -19.72
C MET A 1 -34.31 21.21 -19.17
N ASN A 2 -34.06 22.38 -18.56
CA ASN A 2 -32.76 22.66 -17.91
C ASN A 2 -32.49 21.82 -16.65
N GLU A 3 -33.54 21.52 -15.88
CA GLU A 3 -33.40 20.78 -14.62
C GLU A 3 -32.94 19.33 -14.84
N GLN A 4 -33.47 18.65 -15.86
CA GLN A 4 -33.03 17.30 -16.25
C GLN A 4 -31.57 17.29 -16.74
N LEU A 5 -31.15 18.33 -17.48
CA LEU A 5 -29.77 18.47 -17.91
C LEU A 5 -28.82 18.68 -16.72
N ILE A 6 -29.22 19.50 -15.75
CA ILE A 6 -28.45 19.76 -14.52
C ILE A 6 -28.31 18.48 -13.71
N LEU A 7 -29.40 17.75 -13.48
CA LEU A 7 -29.38 16.48 -12.74
C LEU A 7 -28.46 15.45 -13.39
N HIS A 8 -28.53 15.31 -14.72
CA HIS A 8 -27.64 14.40 -15.45
C HIS A 8 -26.16 14.77 -15.32
N ARG A 9 -25.83 16.07 -15.34
CA ARG A 9 -24.45 16.52 -15.14
C ARG A 9 -23.96 16.29 -13.72
N LEU A 10 -24.81 16.50 -12.71
CA LEU A 10 -24.50 16.22 -11.32
C LEU A 10 -24.20 14.73 -11.11
N GLU A 11 -25.03 13.85 -11.67
CA GLU A 11 -24.83 12.39 -11.56
C GLU A 11 -23.50 11.93 -12.17
N LYS A 12 -23.10 12.50 -13.32
CA LYS A 12 -21.78 12.24 -13.92
C LYS A 12 -20.63 12.76 -13.05
N ILE A 13 -20.80 13.93 -12.42
CA ILE A 13 -19.78 14.50 -11.53
C ILE A 13 -19.65 13.62 -10.28
N GLU A 14 -20.75 13.19 -9.67
CA GLU A 14 -20.73 12.29 -8.52
C GLU A 14 -20.09 10.95 -8.83
N ALA A 15 -20.37 10.36 -10.00
CA ALA A 15 -19.73 9.12 -10.42
C ALA A 15 -18.21 9.29 -10.59
N SER A 16 -17.77 10.40 -11.16
CA SER A 16 -16.35 10.73 -11.34
C SER A 16 -15.66 11.00 -10.00
N LEU A 17 -16.34 11.70 -9.07
CA LEU A 17 -15.84 11.93 -7.72
C LEU A 17 -15.74 10.64 -6.92
N LYS A 18 -16.71 9.72 -7.03
CA LYS A 18 -16.63 8.39 -6.40
C LYS A 18 -15.45 7.58 -6.93
N LEU A 19 -15.17 7.65 -8.24
CA LEU A 19 -13.98 7.03 -8.83
C LEU A 19 -12.68 7.65 -8.30
N LEU A 20 -12.60 8.98 -8.22
CA LEU A 20 -11.42 9.70 -7.71
C LEU A 20 -11.20 9.49 -6.20
N VAL A 21 -12.27 9.43 -5.41
CA VAL A 21 -12.18 9.10 -3.97
C VAL A 21 -11.81 7.63 -3.78
N GLY A 22 -12.26 6.74 -4.68
CA GLY A 22 -11.83 5.35 -4.73
C GLY A 22 -10.36 5.17 -5.15
N GLN A 23 -9.77 6.15 -5.85
CA GLN A 23 -8.32 6.29 -6.00
C GLN A 23 -7.73 6.75 -4.67
N GLN A 24 -7.63 5.79 -3.77
CA GLN A 24 -7.09 5.91 -2.43
C GLN A 24 -5.85 6.79 -2.42
N GLN A 25 -5.87 7.81 -1.55
CA GLN A 25 -4.76 8.74 -1.36
C GLN A 25 -3.45 7.94 -1.24
N ILE A 26 -2.57 8.09 -2.22
CA ILE A 26 -1.33 7.32 -2.29
C ILE A 26 -0.47 7.75 -1.09
N GLN A 27 -0.39 6.88 -0.09
CA GLN A 27 0.51 7.05 1.02
C GLN A 27 1.90 6.60 0.58
N GLU A 28 2.92 7.41 0.82
CA GLU A 28 4.28 7.10 0.37
C GLU A 28 4.86 5.88 1.10
N TRP A 29 4.47 5.64 2.36
CA TRP A 29 5.01 4.59 3.22
C TRP A 29 3.92 3.85 3.97
N TYR A 30 3.87 2.52 3.84
CA TYR A 30 2.89 1.66 4.50
C TYR A 30 3.55 0.81 5.59
N ASP A 31 2.80 0.53 6.66
CA ASP A 31 3.24 -0.48 7.64
C ASP A 31 2.96 -1.91 7.14
N THR A 32 3.48 -2.91 7.85
CA THR A 32 3.31 -4.32 7.45
C THR A 32 1.88 -4.82 7.50
N LYS A 33 0.99 -4.20 8.29
CA LYS A 33 -0.42 -4.61 8.39
C LYS A 33 -1.18 -4.10 7.17
N THR A 34 -1.01 -2.82 6.83
CA THR A 34 -1.64 -2.22 5.65
C THR A 34 -1.18 -2.92 4.37
N VAL A 35 0.12 -3.24 4.23
CA VAL A 35 0.60 -4.02 3.08
C VAL A 35 -0.01 -5.42 3.05
N ALA A 36 -0.21 -6.05 4.20
CA ALA A 36 -0.85 -7.36 4.27
C ALA A 36 -2.30 -7.32 3.77
N GLU A 37 -3.06 -6.29 4.15
CA GLU A 37 -4.42 -6.06 3.68
C GLU A 37 -4.44 -5.85 2.15
N ILE A 38 -3.54 -5.02 1.63
CA ILE A 38 -3.47 -4.72 0.18
C ILE A 38 -3.07 -5.95 -0.66
N LEU A 39 -2.21 -6.81 -0.14
CA LEU A 39 -1.70 -7.99 -0.86
C LEU A 39 -2.46 -9.28 -0.52
N GLU A 40 -3.52 -9.21 0.31
CA GLU A 40 -4.27 -10.35 0.81
C GLU A 40 -3.35 -11.42 1.44
N ARG A 41 -2.51 -10.98 2.39
CA ARG A 41 -1.57 -11.82 3.13
C ARG A 41 -1.65 -11.54 4.62
N SER A 42 -1.01 -12.41 5.42
CA SER A 42 -0.87 -12.15 6.84
C SER A 42 0.25 -11.14 7.13
N ALA A 43 0.05 -10.27 8.11
CA ALA A 43 1.06 -9.31 8.55
C ALA A 43 2.36 -10.01 9.01
N TYR A 44 2.26 -11.26 9.50
CA TYR A 44 3.41 -12.11 9.79
C TYR A 44 4.24 -12.41 8.54
N SER A 45 3.60 -12.81 7.44
CA SER A 45 4.29 -13.11 6.17
C SER A 45 5.02 -11.89 5.64
N VAL A 46 4.38 -10.73 5.64
CA VAL A 46 4.98 -9.47 5.20
C VAL A 46 6.18 -9.10 6.07
N ARG A 47 6.08 -9.25 7.39
CA ARG A 47 7.20 -9.05 8.31
C ARG A 47 8.37 -9.98 8.03
N GLU A 48 8.10 -11.26 7.76
CA GLU A 48 9.14 -12.23 7.40
C GLU A 48 9.81 -11.88 6.07
N TRP A 49 9.07 -11.35 5.09
CA TRP A 49 9.66 -10.85 3.85
C TRP A 49 10.64 -9.70 4.11
N CYS A 50 10.27 -8.75 4.98
CA CYS A 50 11.16 -7.66 5.38
C CYS A 50 12.41 -8.20 6.09
N ARG A 51 12.23 -9.14 7.03
CA ARG A 51 13.34 -9.76 7.79
C ARG A 51 14.34 -10.45 6.86
N LEU A 52 13.83 -11.26 5.93
CA LEU A 52 14.61 -12.03 4.96
C LEU A 52 15.16 -11.18 3.80
N GLY A 53 14.83 -9.88 3.75
CA GLY A 53 15.27 -8.99 2.68
C GLY A 53 14.64 -9.30 1.31
N ARG A 54 13.46 -9.94 1.31
CA ARG A 54 12.71 -10.26 0.09
C ARG A 54 11.90 -9.06 -0.45
N VAL A 55 11.85 -7.99 0.32
CA VAL A 55 11.25 -6.71 -0.05
C VAL A 55 12.16 -5.57 0.43
N ARG A 56 12.14 -4.45 -0.29
CA ARG A 56 12.86 -3.23 0.08
C ARG A 56 12.09 -2.47 1.17
N ALA A 57 12.37 -2.78 2.43
CA ALA A 57 11.72 -2.16 3.58
C ALA A 57 12.72 -1.45 4.49
N GLU A 58 12.27 -0.39 5.15
CA GLU A 58 13.05 0.38 6.13
C GLU A 58 12.42 0.27 7.52
N LYS A 59 13.23 0.40 8.58
CA LYS A 59 12.67 0.56 9.93
C LYS A 59 12.35 2.03 10.15
N ARG A 60 11.16 2.32 10.69
CA ARG A 60 10.73 3.69 11.00
C ARG A 60 11.81 4.41 11.83
N ARG A 61 12.17 5.64 11.43
CA ARG A 61 13.23 6.41 12.11
C ARG A 61 12.86 6.72 13.57
N CYS A 62 11.60 7.06 13.83
CA CYS A 62 11.03 7.37 15.14
C CYS A 62 10.12 6.23 15.64
N GLY A 63 10.10 5.98 16.96
CA GLY A 63 9.24 4.99 17.60
C GLY A 63 9.36 5.02 19.13
N ARG A 64 8.33 4.54 19.84
CA ARG A 64 8.40 4.25 21.29
C ARG A 64 8.80 2.80 21.49
N GLY A 65 9.93 2.55 22.15
CA GLY A 65 10.43 1.21 22.49
C GLY A 65 11.55 0.68 21.57
N THR A 66 11.97 -0.56 21.83
CA THR A 66 13.13 -1.23 21.21
C THR A 66 12.85 -1.83 19.82
N SER A 67 11.57 -1.98 19.46
CA SER A 67 11.15 -2.60 18.20
C SER A 67 10.60 -1.55 17.22
N LYS A 68 11.47 -0.98 16.40
CA LYS A 68 11.05 -0.09 15.30
C LYS A 68 10.26 -0.89 14.25
N GLU A 69 9.09 -0.37 13.86
CA GLU A 69 8.21 -0.97 12.85
C GLU A 69 8.85 -0.95 11.45
N TRP A 70 8.56 -1.96 10.63
CA TRP A 70 8.92 -1.98 9.22
C TRP A 70 7.96 -1.11 8.41
N MET A 71 8.53 -0.33 7.50
CA MET A 71 7.85 0.55 6.56
C MET A 71 8.24 0.12 5.13
N ILE A 72 7.26 0.02 4.25
CA ILE A 72 7.42 -0.35 2.84
C ILE A 72 6.94 0.83 2.00
N SER A 73 7.76 1.29 1.06
CA SER A 73 7.37 2.41 0.20
C SER A 73 6.26 2.00 -0.77
N HIS A 74 5.49 2.97 -1.25
CA HIS A 74 4.51 2.74 -2.31
C HIS A 74 5.15 2.12 -3.56
N SER A 75 6.31 2.64 -3.96
CA SER A 75 7.06 2.11 -5.11
C SER A 75 7.47 0.64 -4.94
N GLU A 76 7.83 0.22 -3.73
CA GLU A 76 8.13 -1.19 -3.46
C GLU A 76 6.86 -2.04 -3.46
N LEU A 77 5.74 -1.52 -2.94
CA LEU A 77 4.45 -2.20 -3.00
C LEU A 77 4.01 -2.44 -4.45
N GLU A 78 4.14 -1.44 -5.32
CA GLU A 78 3.89 -1.59 -6.76
C GLU A 78 4.82 -2.61 -7.40
N ARG A 79 6.12 -2.58 -7.06
CA ARG A 79 7.09 -3.59 -7.52
C ARG A 79 6.69 -5.00 -7.10
N ILE A 80 6.27 -5.19 -5.85
CA ILE A 80 5.80 -6.50 -5.36
C ILE A 80 4.59 -6.99 -6.15
N LYS A 81 3.65 -6.11 -6.50
CA LYS A 81 2.48 -6.46 -7.33
C LYS A 81 2.88 -6.85 -8.75
N ALA A 82 3.86 -6.18 -9.34
CA ALA A 82 4.30 -6.40 -10.71
C ALA A 82 5.25 -7.61 -10.86
N GLU A 83 6.24 -7.73 -9.98
CA GLU A 83 7.37 -8.66 -10.12
C GLU A 83 7.38 -9.76 -9.05
N GLY A 84 6.61 -9.61 -7.99
CA GLY A 84 6.67 -10.49 -6.82
C GLY A 84 7.84 -10.19 -5.88
N LEU A 85 8.20 -11.20 -5.08
CA LEU A 85 9.21 -11.08 -4.02
C LEU A 85 10.63 -11.27 -4.56
N LEU A 86 11.58 -10.52 -4.01
CA LEU A 86 13.00 -10.71 -4.30
C LEU A 86 13.48 -12.12 -3.91
N PRO A 87 14.55 -12.62 -4.54
CA PRO A 87 15.19 -13.87 -4.16
C PRO A 87 15.57 -13.88 -2.67
N LEU A 88 15.55 -15.05 -2.06
CA LEU A 88 15.97 -15.21 -0.67
C LEU A 88 17.44 -14.81 -0.50
N ASN A 89 17.71 -13.86 0.40
CA ASN A 89 19.06 -13.49 0.73
C ASN A 89 19.63 -14.46 1.78
N VAL A 90 20.36 -15.47 1.32
CA VAL A 90 20.96 -16.52 2.16
C VAL A 90 21.91 -15.95 3.22
N ARG A 91 22.47 -14.75 3.03
CA ARG A 91 23.37 -14.09 4.00
C ARG A 91 22.66 -13.46 5.20
N ARG A 92 21.32 -13.41 5.20
CA ARG A 92 20.48 -12.89 6.31
C ARG A 92 19.77 -13.99 7.12
N LEU A 93 20.03 -15.26 6.81
CA LEU A 93 19.50 -16.40 7.55
C LEU A 93 20.31 -16.67 8.81
#